data_AF-U6CXS1-F1
#
_entry.id   AF-U6CXS1-F1
#
_cell.length_a   1.000
_cell.length_b   1.000
_cell.length_c   1.000
_cell.angle_alpha   90.00
_cell.angle_beta   90.00
_cell.angle_gamma   90.00
#
_symmetry.space_group_name_H-M   'P 1'
#
loop_
_entity.id
_entity.type
_entity.pdbx_description
1 polymer ?
#
loop_
_entity_poly.entity_id
_entity_poly.type
_entity_poly.pdbx_seq_one_letter_code
_entity_poly.pdbx_strand_id
1 'polypeptide(L)'
;GFFEEEEGKEYIYKEPKLTGLSEISQRLLKLYADKFGADNVKIIQDSNKVNPKDLDPKYAYIQVTYVTPFFEEKEIEDRKTDFEMHHNINRFVFETPFTLSGKKHGGVEEQC
;
A
#
# COMPACT_ATOMS: atom_id res chain seq x y z
N GLY A 1 -8.97 12.36 -15.57
CA GLY A 1 -9.05 11.13 -14.76
C GLY A 1 -9.95 11.40 -13.58
N PHE A 2 -10.39 10.38 -12.87
CA PHE A 2 -11.26 10.54 -11.70
C PHE A 2 -10.61 11.34 -10.56
N PHE A 3 -9.29 11.21 -10.40
CA PHE A 3 -8.57 11.77 -9.25
C PHE A 3 -7.96 13.15 -9.49
N GLU A 4 -7.93 13.65 -10.73
CA GLU A 4 -7.41 14.98 -11.09
C GLU A 4 -6.03 15.25 -10.47
N GLU A 5 -5.93 16.16 -9.50
CA GLU A 5 -4.69 16.48 -8.81
C GLU A 5 -4.15 15.31 -7.99
N GLU A 6 -4.99 14.37 -7.57
CA GLU A 6 -4.61 13.20 -6.77
C GLU A 6 -4.14 12.02 -7.63
N GLU A 7 -4.16 12.14 -8.95
CA GLU A 7 -3.77 11.07 -9.88
C GLU A 7 -2.27 10.75 -9.73
N GLY A 8 -1.96 9.48 -9.45
CA GLY A 8 -0.58 8.99 -9.35
C GLY A 8 0.17 9.44 -8.10
N LYS A 9 -0.49 10.08 -7.13
CA LYS A 9 0.11 10.42 -5.83
C LYS A 9 0.08 9.24 -4.87
N GLU A 10 1.12 9.11 -4.07
CA GLU A 10 1.26 8.09 -3.03
C GLU A 10 1.25 8.75 -1.64
N TYR A 11 0.60 8.09 -0.68
CA TYR A 11 0.39 8.61 0.67
C TYR A 11 0.56 7.52 1.71
N ILE A 12 1.03 7.91 2.91
CA ILE A 12 1.01 7.05 4.09
C ILE A 12 -0.22 7.39 4.94
N TYR A 13 -1.12 6.42 5.11
CA TYR A 13 -2.30 6.54 5.96
C TYR A 13 -2.02 5.97 7.36
N LYS A 14 -2.10 6.82 8.40
CA LYS A 14 -2.01 6.38 9.79
C LYS A 14 -3.40 6.04 10.33
N GLU A 15 -3.71 4.75 10.36
CA GLU A 15 -4.99 4.24 10.87
C GLU A 15 -5.00 4.07 12.41
N PRO A 16 -6.19 4.09 13.04
CA PRO A 16 -6.31 3.89 14.48
C PRO A 16 -6.11 2.42 14.89
N LYS A 17 -5.47 2.19 16.03
CA LYS A 17 -5.38 0.88 16.69
C LYS A 17 -4.83 -0.22 15.76
N LEU A 18 -5.66 -1.21 15.44
CA LEU A 18 -5.33 -2.42 14.68
C LEU A 18 -6.24 -2.53 13.44
N THR A 19 -6.56 -1.41 12.79
CA THR A 19 -7.30 -1.42 11.52
C THR A 19 -6.57 -2.31 10.52
N GLY A 20 -7.26 -3.35 10.05
CA GLY A 20 -6.72 -4.30 9.07
C GLY A 20 -6.79 -3.75 7.65
N LEU A 21 -6.00 -4.36 6.74
CA LEU A 21 -5.96 -3.97 5.33
C LEU A 21 -7.34 -4.02 4.64
N SER A 22 -8.17 -5.01 4.99
CA SER A 22 -9.53 -5.14 4.47
C SER A 22 -10.42 -3.96 4.88
N GLU A 23 -10.31 -3.50 6.12
CA GLU A 23 -11.14 -2.43 6.68
C GLU A 23 -10.85 -1.10 5.98
N ILE A 24 -9.58 -0.68 5.88
CA ILE A 24 -9.21 0.54 5.15
C ILE A 24 -9.54 0.43 3.66
N SER A 25 -9.29 -0.74 3.03
CA SER A 25 -9.60 -0.94 1.61
C SER A 25 -11.09 -0.80 1.33
N GLN A 26 -11.95 -1.36 2.17
CA GLN A 26 -13.40 -1.23 2.05
C GLN A 26 -13.87 0.20 2.32
N ARG A 27 -13.27 0.89 3.32
CA ARG A 27 -13.59 2.28 3.63
C ARG A 27 -13.26 3.22 2.46
N LEU A 28 -12.07 3.07 1.85
CA LEU A 28 -11.66 3.84 0.68
C LEU A 28 -12.51 3.48 -0.55
N LEU A 29 -12.75 2.18 -0.80
CA LEU A 29 -13.62 1.74 -1.89
C LEU A 29 -15.00 2.39 -1.80
N LYS A 30 -15.62 2.33 -0.62
CA LYS A 30 -16.94 2.95 -0.40
C LYS A 30 -16.90 4.46 -0.61
N LEU A 31 -15.93 5.15 -0.01
CA LEU A 31 -15.79 6.60 -0.14
C LEU A 31 -15.73 7.06 -1.61
N TYR A 32 -14.91 6.39 -2.42
CA TYR A 32 -14.76 6.76 -3.83
C TYR A 32 -15.85 6.19 -4.72
N ALA A 33 -16.47 5.06 -4.37
CA ALA A 33 -17.67 4.56 -5.02
C ALA A 33 -18.85 5.54 -4.86
N ASP A 34 -19.00 6.14 -3.68
CA ASP A 34 -20.02 7.17 -3.42
C ASP A 34 -19.78 8.44 -4.27
N LYS A 35 -18.51 8.74 -4.59
CA LYS A 35 -18.11 9.91 -5.42
C LYS A 35 -18.19 9.66 -6.93
N PHE A 36 -17.77 8.47 -7.38
CA PHE A 36 -17.53 8.17 -8.79
C PHE A 36 -18.48 7.12 -9.38
N GLY A 37 -19.31 6.49 -8.55
CA GLY A 37 -20.15 5.35 -8.91
C GLY A 37 -19.44 4.02 -8.60
N ALA A 38 -20.18 3.09 -8.00
CA ALA A 38 -19.63 1.80 -7.52
C ALA A 38 -18.98 0.96 -8.64
N ASP A 39 -19.51 1.04 -9.86
CA ASP A 39 -18.98 0.28 -11.00
C ASP A 39 -17.70 0.89 -11.61
N ASN A 40 -17.28 2.06 -11.12
CA ASN A 40 -16.15 2.81 -11.66
C ASN A 40 -14.90 2.75 -10.78
N VAL A 41 -14.93 2.11 -9.60
CA VAL A 41 -13.79 2.09 -8.66
C VAL A 41 -13.25 0.68 -8.46
N LYS A 42 -11.93 0.53 -8.48
CA LYS A 42 -11.23 -0.75 -8.29
C LYS A 42 -10.09 -0.65 -7.28
N ILE A 43 -9.98 -1.64 -6.41
CA ILE A 43 -8.83 -1.80 -5.53
C ILE A 43 -7.76 -2.64 -6.25
N ILE A 44 -6.54 -2.13 -6.33
CA ILE A 44 -5.36 -2.90 -6.75
C ILE A 44 -4.86 -3.65 -5.52
N GLN A 45 -4.93 -4.98 -5.57
CA GLN A 45 -4.45 -5.87 -4.49
C GLN A 45 -2.95 -6.20 -4.63
N ASP A 46 -2.37 -5.93 -5.79
CA ASP A 46 -0.94 -6.07 -6.04
C ASP A 46 -0.18 -4.96 -5.31
N SER A 47 0.95 -5.28 -4.69
CA SER A 47 1.82 -4.32 -4.00
C SER A 47 2.99 -3.82 -4.84
N ASN A 48 3.18 -4.36 -6.06
CA ASN A 48 4.20 -3.90 -6.98
C ASN A 48 3.90 -2.49 -7.49
N LYS A 49 4.94 -1.84 -8.00
CA LYS A 49 4.80 -0.56 -8.68
C LYS A 49 3.86 -0.70 -9.88
N VAL A 50 2.77 0.04 -9.85
CA VAL A 50 1.76 0.03 -10.91
C VAL A 50 2.30 0.73 -12.16
N ASN A 51 2.14 0.09 -13.31
CA ASN A 51 2.36 0.71 -14.61
C ASN A 51 1.02 1.27 -15.14
N PRO A 52 0.85 2.60 -15.24
CA PRO A 52 -0.42 3.20 -15.66
C PRO A 52 -0.90 2.76 -17.05
N LYS A 53 0.01 2.28 -17.92
CA LYS A 53 -0.33 1.80 -19.26
C LYS A 53 -1.14 0.50 -19.25
N ASP A 54 -1.06 -0.26 -18.16
CA ASP A 54 -1.75 -1.55 -18.00
C ASP A 54 -3.13 -1.37 -17.34
N LEU A 55 -3.50 -0.14 -16.99
CA LEU A 55 -4.80 0.19 -16.38
C LEU A 55 -5.83 0.60 -17.43
N ASP A 56 -7.08 0.18 -17.24
CA ASP A 56 -8.19 0.62 -18.07
C ASP A 56 -8.64 2.03 -17.64
N PRO A 57 -8.52 3.06 -18.50
CA PRO A 57 -8.82 4.45 -18.14
C PRO A 57 -10.28 4.69 -17.76
N LYS A 58 -11.18 3.71 -17.94
CA LYS A 58 -12.57 3.76 -17.49
C LYS A 58 -12.71 3.70 -15.95
N TYR A 59 -11.73 3.17 -15.23
CA TYR A 59 -11.84 2.99 -13.78
C TYR A 59 -10.92 3.93 -12.98
N ALA A 60 -11.35 4.26 -11.78
CA ALA A 60 -10.57 4.85 -10.72
C ALA A 60 -9.89 3.74 -9.91
N TYR A 61 -8.56 3.66 -9.95
CA TYR A 61 -7.80 2.65 -9.22
C TYR A 61 -7.24 3.18 -7.91
N ILE A 62 -7.32 2.38 -6.86
CA ILE A 62 -6.72 2.67 -5.55
C ILE A 62 -5.87 1.46 -5.15
N GLN A 63 -4.57 1.65 -4.97
CA GLN A 63 -3.69 0.63 -4.42
C GLN A 63 -3.59 0.82 -2.91
N VAL A 64 -3.72 -0.27 -2.14
CA VAL A 64 -3.56 -0.23 -0.68
C VAL A 64 -2.60 -1.33 -0.27
N THR A 65 -1.46 -0.94 0.29
CA THR A 65 -0.41 -1.84 0.76
C THR A 65 -0.14 -1.55 2.23
N TYR A 66 -0.13 -2.60 3.06
CA TYR A 66 0.28 -2.47 4.45
C TYR A 66 1.78 -2.21 4.53
N VAL A 67 2.17 -1.25 5.39
CA VAL A 67 3.57 -0.91 5.65
C VAL A 67 3.83 -0.89 7.15
N THR A 68 5.08 -1.11 7.53
CA THR A 68 5.57 -0.96 8.90
C THR A 68 6.60 0.16 8.99
N PRO A 69 6.77 0.83 10.15
CA PRO A 69 7.88 1.77 10.34
C PRO A 69 9.21 1.09 10.03
N PHE A 70 10.08 1.78 9.29
CA PHE A 70 11.42 1.30 8.96
C PHE A 70 12.47 2.06 9.74
N PHE A 71 13.41 1.31 10.31
CA PHE A 71 14.55 1.82 11.05
C PHE A 71 15.83 1.12 10.61
N GLU A 72 16.90 1.88 10.47
CA GLU A 72 18.24 1.31 10.29
C GLU A 72 18.76 0.74 11.63
N GLU A 73 19.76 -0.15 11.56
CA GLU A 73 20.35 -0.80 12.75
C GLU A 73 20.69 0.21 13.86
N LYS A 74 21.30 1.34 13.50
CA LYS A 74 21.65 2.40 14.44
C LYS A 74 20.42 3.05 15.10
N GLU A 75 19.32 3.24 14.37
CA GLU A 75 18.10 3.82 14.94
C GLU A 75 17.38 2.86 15.88
N ILE A 76 17.50 1.55 15.62
CA ILE A 76 16.95 0.50 16.50
C ILE A 76 17.66 0.52 17.86
N GLU A 77 18.95 0.86 17.91
CA GLU A 77 19.67 1.00 19.18
C GLU A 77 19.10 2.13 20.06
N ASP A 78 18.62 3.21 19.45
CA ASP A 78 18.07 4.39 20.13
C ASP A 78 16.56 4.25 20.45
N ARG A 79 15.79 3.53 19.61
CA ARG A 79 14.32 3.40 19.72
C ARG A 79 13.92 2.09 20.38
N LYS A 80 13.82 2.09 21.72
CA LYS A 80 13.62 0.86 22.52
C LYS A 80 12.18 0.61 22.93
N THR A 81 11.36 1.63 22.90
CA THR A 81 9.97 1.58 23.40
C THR A 81 8.96 1.65 22.27
N ASP A 82 7.76 1.14 22.51
CA ASP A 82 6.64 1.27 21.56
C ASP A 82 6.37 2.73 21.20
N PHE A 83 6.50 3.66 22.15
CA PHE A 83 6.32 5.08 21.88
C PHE A 83 7.35 5.59 20.87
N GLU A 84 8.64 5.28 21.07
CA GLU A 84 9.71 5.71 20.17
C GLU A 84 9.58 5.08 18.79
N MET A 85 9.08 3.85 18.69
CA MET A 85 8.82 3.20 17.40
C MET A 85 7.65 3.82 16.62
N HIS A 86 6.79 4.62 17.27
CA HIS A 86 5.59 5.20 16.65
C HIS A 86 5.56 6.74 16.66
N HIS A 87 6.60 7.40 17.18
CA HIS A 87 6.70 8.85 17.27
C HIS A 87 7.83 9.40 16.39
N ASN A 88 7.57 10.48 15.66
CA ASN A 88 8.51 11.12 14.72
C ASN A 88 9.14 10.12 13.74
N ILE A 89 8.28 9.40 13.02
CA ILE A 89 8.66 8.43 11.99
C ILE A 89 8.26 8.95 10.61
N ASN A 90 9.09 8.70 9.61
CA ASN A 90 8.87 9.13 8.23
C ASN A 90 9.31 8.09 7.18
N ARG A 91 9.84 6.93 7.62
CA ARG A 91 10.22 5.82 6.75
C ARG A 91 9.38 4.62 7.05
N PHE A 92 8.94 3.96 5.99
CA PHE A 92 8.08 2.79 6.05
C PHE A 92 8.55 1.75 5.04
N VAL A 93 8.35 0.48 5.37
CA VAL A 93 8.77 -0.66 4.55
C VAL A 93 7.62 -1.65 4.40
N PHE A 94 7.59 -2.28 3.23
CA PHE A 94 6.82 -3.47 2.93
C PHE A 94 7.67 -4.38 2.05
N GLU A 95 7.36 -5.66 2.06
CA GLU A 95 8.03 -6.66 1.24
C GLU A 95 7.03 -7.21 0.23
N THR A 96 7.47 -7.38 -1.02
CA THR A 96 6.65 -7.99 -2.07
C THR A 96 7.40 -9.20 -2.61
N PRO A 97 6.81 -10.40 -2.54
CA PRO A 97 7.47 -11.60 -2.99
C PRO A 97 7.56 -11.61 -4.52
N PHE A 98 8.71 -12.04 -5.04
CA PHE A 98 8.92 -12.27 -6.47
C PHE A 98 9.84 -13.46 -6.72
N THR A 99 9.81 -13.99 -7.92
CA THR A 99 10.74 -15.00 -8.41
C THR A 99 11.56 -14.45 -9.57
N LEU A 100 12.71 -15.07 -9.86
CA LEU A 100 13.52 -14.73 -11.04
C LEU A 100 12.77 -14.92 -12.37
N SER A 101 11.74 -15.77 -12.39
CA SER A 101 10.86 -15.95 -13.54
C SER A 101 9.75 -14.91 -13.66
N GLY A 102 9.67 -13.95 -12.73
CA GLY A 102 8.68 -12.87 -12.70
C GLY A 102 7.33 -13.26 -12.09
N LYS A 103 7.21 -14.44 -11.47
CA LYS A 103 6.02 -14.83 -10.70
C LYS A 103 6.10 -14.23 -9.30
N LYS A 104 4.96 -14.10 -8.63
CA LYS A 104 4.91 -13.64 -7.23
C LYS A 104 5.38 -14.69 -6.24
N HIS A 105 5.07 -15.96 -6.51
CA HIS A 105 5.37 -17.08 -5.63
C HIS A 105 6.04 -18.21 -6.43
N GLY A 106 7.05 -18.83 -5.84
CA GLY A 106 7.77 -19.98 -6.37
C GLY A 106 8.19 -20.95 -5.26
N GLY A 107 9.03 -21.92 -5.61
CA GLY A 107 9.73 -22.75 -4.62
C GLY A 107 10.68 -21.92 -3.76
N VAL A 108 11.12 -22.46 -2.62
CA VAL A 108 12.05 -21.76 -1.71
C VAL A 108 13.35 -21.39 -2.43
N GLU A 109 13.78 -22.24 -3.36
CA GLU A 109 14.96 -22.06 -4.21
C GLU A 109 14.80 -20.97 -5.28
N GLU A 110 13.56 -20.56 -5.59
CA GLU A 110 13.24 -19.55 -6.60
C GLU A 110 12.75 -18.22 -6.00
N GLN A 111 12.33 -18.24 -4.74
CA GLN A 111 11.75 -17.10 -4.03
C GLN A 111 12.83 -16.10 -3.64
N CYS A 112 12.65 -14.85 -4.06
CA CYS A 112 13.46 -13.70 -3.66
C CYS A 112 12.69 -12.79 -2.70
#